data_AF-A0A9D0YZZ0-F1
#
_entry.id   AF-A0A9D0YZZ0-F1
#
_cell.length_a   1.000
_cell.length_b   1.000
_cell.length_c   1.000
_cell.angle_alpha   90.00
_cell.angle_beta   90.00
_cell.angle_gamma   90.00
#
_symmetry.space_group_name_H-M   'P 1'
#
loop_
_entity.id
_entity.type
_entity.pdbx_description
1 polymer ?
#
loop_
_entity_poly.entity_id
_entity_poly.type
_entity_poly.pdbx_seq_one_letter_code
_entity_poly.pdbx_strand_id
1 'polypeptide(L)'
;MLTPEEKEKVKIVLSHPAFQFQDSKGKEFYTQDKLEELFDALDRMIAQMDEKYPDLPVPERVQQILCHGTSDFPCNYDQVYASDYDSEATIFPDERLQGRTAYGLLCTNTGATCTGFCEASCLLLTLKGYQAAPLLCKLLKPTQRVCHYVAGVIDQDGQVQVIDAERLRSCMEPEKDWSLLAYQCSLRYTISNEFFAKEKIGKTGIGPRFFDYIDRPESICISPIERIQKEYPEYVDENGKLDLRNQMMTEPKQKALRMTLTTDVKDLVLQSYQQYFGGSLEKDRRSIL
;
A
#
# COMPACT_ATOMS: atom_id res chain seq x y z
N MET A 1 3.22 20.55 14.24
CA MET A 1 2.10 19.79 14.83
C MET A 1 0.93 19.88 13.88
N LEU A 2 0.30 18.73 13.59
CA LEU A 2 -0.87 18.67 12.72
C LEU A 2 -2.02 19.52 13.26
N THR A 3 -2.67 20.25 12.35
CA THR A 3 -3.89 21.02 12.61
C THR A 3 -5.09 20.11 12.90
N PRO A 4 -6.18 20.63 13.50
CA PRO A 4 -7.40 19.85 13.71
C PRO A 4 -7.97 19.23 12.42
N GLU A 5 -7.87 19.93 11.29
CA GLU A 5 -8.33 19.43 10.00
C GLU A 5 -7.47 18.26 9.50
N GLU A 6 -6.15 18.36 9.64
CA GLU A 6 -5.21 17.28 9.30
C GLU A 6 -5.39 16.05 10.18
N LYS A 7 -5.63 16.24 11.48
CA LYS A 7 -5.97 15.14 12.40
C LYS A 7 -7.24 14.42 11.97
N GLU A 8 -8.24 15.14 11.47
CA GLU A 8 -9.46 14.54 10.95
C GLU A 8 -9.22 13.75 9.65
N LYS A 9 -8.39 14.28 8.72
CA LYS A 9 -7.97 13.55 7.52
C LYS A 9 -7.30 12.22 7.87
N VAL A 10 -6.43 12.19 8.88
CA VAL A 10 -5.81 10.96 9.38
C VAL A 10 -6.87 9.96 9.85
N LYS A 11 -7.86 10.40 10.64
CA LYS A 11 -8.94 9.52 11.12
C LYS A 11 -9.79 8.96 9.97
N ILE A 12 -10.09 9.77 8.96
CA ILE A 12 -10.81 9.33 7.75
C ILE A 12 -10.00 8.27 6.99
N VAL A 13 -8.68 8.42 6.89
CA VAL A 13 -7.84 7.38 6.27
C VAL A 13 -7.89 6.09 7.10
N LEU A 14 -7.76 6.18 8.42
CA LEU A 14 -7.79 5.02 9.32
C LEU A 14 -9.15 4.32 9.37
N SER A 15 -10.24 4.97 8.95
CA SER A 15 -11.55 4.32 8.87
C SER A 15 -11.72 3.42 7.65
N HIS A 16 -10.73 3.32 6.75
CA HIS A 16 -10.78 2.41 5.62
C HIS A 16 -10.87 0.94 6.06
N PRO A 17 -11.66 0.07 5.40
CA PRO A 17 -11.76 -1.35 5.74
C PRO A 17 -10.41 -2.10 5.80
N ALA A 18 -9.43 -1.65 5.03
CA ALA A 18 -8.06 -2.19 5.04
C ALA A 18 -7.26 -1.87 6.32
N PHE A 19 -7.68 -0.87 7.11
CA PHE A 19 -6.95 -0.31 8.26
C PHE A 19 -7.76 -0.36 9.58
N GLN A 20 -8.98 -0.90 9.55
CA GLN A 20 -9.82 -1.08 10.74
C GLN A 20 -9.32 -2.25 11.60
N PHE A 21 -8.20 -2.06 12.30
CA PHE A 21 -7.62 -3.09 13.15
C PHE A 21 -8.31 -3.18 14.51
N GLN A 22 -8.68 -4.40 14.89
CA GLN A 22 -9.27 -4.73 16.17
C GLN A 22 -8.54 -5.88 16.84
N ASP A 23 -8.49 -5.85 18.17
CA ASP A 23 -7.97 -6.93 18.98
C ASP A 23 -8.92 -8.15 19.01
N SER A 24 -8.46 -9.24 19.63
CA SER A 24 -9.21 -10.47 19.78
C SER A 24 -10.57 -10.31 20.50
N LYS A 25 -10.77 -9.18 21.20
CA LYS A 25 -11.99 -8.81 21.93
C LYS A 25 -12.84 -7.79 21.17
N GLY A 26 -12.46 -7.41 19.95
CA GLY A 26 -13.17 -6.43 19.12
C GLY A 26 -12.90 -4.98 19.50
N LYS A 27 -11.89 -4.70 20.33
CA LYS A 27 -11.51 -3.32 20.66
C LYS A 27 -10.63 -2.74 19.55
N GLU A 28 -10.92 -1.52 19.13
CA GLU A 28 -10.13 -0.78 18.14
C GLU A 28 -8.68 -0.62 18.61
N PHE A 29 -7.74 -0.83 17.67
CA PHE A 29 -6.31 -0.70 17.95
C PHE A 29 -5.92 0.75 18.27
N TYR A 30 -6.47 1.70 17.51
CA TYR A 30 -6.19 3.13 17.60
C TYR A 30 -6.98 3.79 18.74
N THR A 31 -6.37 3.84 19.91
CA THR A 31 -6.86 4.66 21.03
C THR A 31 -6.48 6.12 20.84
N GLN A 32 -7.11 7.03 21.58
CA GLN A 32 -6.78 8.46 21.52
C GLN A 32 -5.29 8.72 21.78
N ASP A 33 -4.69 8.06 22.78
CA ASP A 33 -3.26 8.24 23.09
C ASP A 33 -2.36 7.83 21.92
N LYS A 34 -2.64 6.68 21.29
CA LYS A 34 -1.89 6.22 20.11
C LYS A 34 -2.08 7.13 18.91
N LEU A 35 -3.27 7.72 18.75
CA LEU A 35 -3.53 8.69 17.69
C LEU A 35 -2.70 9.96 17.89
N GLU A 36 -2.59 10.48 19.11
CA GLU A 36 -1.73 11.64 19.38
C GLU A 36 -0.26 11.35 19.10
N GLU A 37 0.25 10.19 19.53
CA GLU A 37 1.62 9.77 19.19
C GLU A 37 1.83 9.65 17.67
N LEU A 38 0.84 9.09 16.95
CA LEU A 38 0.89 8.96 15.49
C LEU A 38 0.86 10.33 14.80
N PHE A 39 0.04 11.28 15.26
CA PHE A 39 0.00 12.64 14.71
C PHE A 39 1.36 13.32 14.82
N ASP A 40 2.01 13.21 15.98
CA ASP A 40 3.34 13.77 16.21
C ASP A 40 4.40 13.10 15.32
N ALA A 41 4.31 11.79 15.11
CA ALA A 41 5.20 11.06 14.22
C ALA A 41 5.01 11.46 12.75
N LEU A 42 3.77 11.62 12.29
CA LEU A 42 3.46 12.06 10.93
C LEU A 42 3.98 13.48 10.66
N ASP A 43 3.80 14.42 11.59
CA ASP A 43 4.31 15.79 11.50
C ASP A 43 5.83 15.82 11.32
N ARG A 44 6.56 15.04 12.14
CA ARG A 44 8.01 14.89 12.00
C ARG A 44 8.41 14.25 10.67
N MET A 45 7.70 13.22 10.24
CA MET A 45 7.99 12.52 8.98
C MET A 45 7.81 13.43 7.78
N ILE A 46 6.79 14.29 7.77
CA ILE A 46 6.57 15.28 6.70
C ILE A 46 7.76 16.24 6.62
N ALA A 47 8.20 16.79 7.76
CA ALA A 47 9.34 17.70 7.79
C ALA A 47 10.64 17.03 7.27
N GLN A 48 10.94 15.82 7.74
CA GLN A 48 12.15 15.09 7.33
C GLN A 48 12.11 14.67 5.85
N MET A 49 10.94 14.27 5.35
CA MET A 49 10.73 13.94 3.95
C MET A 49 11.03 15.15 3.05
N ASP A 50 10.51 16.33 3.41
CA ASP A 50 10.70 17.56 2.63
C ASP A 50 12.14 18.08 2.72
N GLU A 51 12.85 17.83 3.83
CA GLU A 51 14.28 18.16 3.98
C GLU A 51 15.20 17.23 3.18
N LYS A 52 14.96 15.91 3.25
CA LYS A 52 15.88 14.89 2.69
C LYS A 52 15.71 14.69 1.18
N TYR A 53 14.51 14.89 0.65
CA TYR A 53 14.17 14.66 -0.75
C TYR A 53 13.46 15.86 -1.40
N PRO A 54 14.02 17.08 -1.35
CA PRO A 54 13.34 18.31 -1.76
C PRO A 54 13.05 18.37 -3.27
N ASP A 55 13.81 17.64 -4.08
CA ASP A 55 13.75 17.68 -5.54
C ASP A 55 12.85 16.60 -6.16
N LEU A 56 12.41 15.61 -5.37
CA LEU A 56 11.55 14.54 -5.87
C LEU A 56 10.07 14.96 -5.87
N PRO A 57 9.21 14.40 -6.72
CA PRO A 57 7.76 14.48 -6.55
C PRO A 57 7.31 13.90 -5.19
N VAL A 58 6.26 14.45 -4.58
CA VAL A 58 5.81 14.04 -3.23
C VAL A 58 5.60 12.52 -3.09
N PRO A 59 4.95 11.81 -4.04
CA PRO A 59 4.80 10.36 -3.90
C PRO A 59 6.12 9.60 -3.85
N GLU A 60 7.11 10.03 -4.63
CA GLU A 60 8.44 9.45 -4.62
C GLU A 60 9.15 9.75 -3.30
N ARG A 61 8.99 10.97 -2.73
CA ARG A 61 9.53 11.29 -1.40
C ARG A 61 8.98 10.37 -0.32
N VAL A 62 7.66 10.15 -0.31
CA VAL A 62 6.99 9.24 0.64
C VAL A 62 7.57 7.83 0.51
N GLN A 63 7.72 7.33 -0.73
CA GLN A 63 8.29 6.01 -0.95
C GLN A 63 9.74 5.91 -0.45
N GLN A 64 10.56 6.92 -0.73
CA GLN A 64 11.99 6.94 -0.35
C GLN A 64 12.20 7.08 1.16
N ILE A 65 11.44 7.95 1.82
CA ILE A 65 11.57 8.16 3.28
C ILE A 65 11.12 6.92 4.05
N LEU A 66 10.05 6.26 3.62
CA LEU A 66 9.57 5.02 4.25
C LEU A 66 10.50 3.83 3.95
N CYS A 67 11.05 3.73 2.73
CA CYS A 67 11.96 2.65 2.34
C CYS A 67 13.30 2.68 3.10
N HIS A 68 13.88 3.87 3.26
CA HIS A 68 15.20 4.03 3.86
C HIS A 68 15.17 4.36 5.35
N GLY A 69 14.04 4.87 5.86
CA GLY A 69 13.96 5.44 7.19
C GLY A 69 14.83 6.69 7.36
N THR A 70 14.92 7.12 8.60
CA THR A 70 15.68 8.29 9.07
C THR A 70 16.44 7.95 10.35
N SER A 71 17.20 8.90 10.90
CA SER A 71 17.85 8.71 12.20
C SER A 71 16.84 8.53 13.33
N ASP A 72 15.67 9.15 13.21
CA ASP A 72 14.62 9.17 14.24
C ASP A 72 13.59 8.06 14.02
N PHE A 73 13.55 7.51 12.80
CA PHE A 73 12.68 6.42 12.40
C PHE A 73 13.51 5.36 11.65
N PRO A 74 14.06 4.35 12.34
CA PRO A 74 14.70 3.23 11.66
C PRO A 74 13.61 2.46 10.91
N CYS A 75 13.75 2.33 9.58
CA CYS A 75 12.87 1.47 8.79
C CYS A 75 13.02 0.02 9.30
N ASN A 76 12.06 -0.42 10.12
CA ASN A 76 12.06 -1.76 10.67
C ASN A 76 10.96 -2.60 10.01
N TYR A 77 11.38 -3.64 9.29
CA TYR A 77 10.47 -4.66 8.79
C TYR A 77 10.26 -5.67 9.90
N ASP A 78 9.00 -5.88 10.32
CA ASP A 78 8.70 -6.83 11.39
C ASP A 78 8.89 -8.28 10.91
N GLN A 79 10.13 -8.76 11.02
CA GLN A 79 10.53 -10.11 10.61
C GLN A 79 9.80 -11.18 11.43
N VAL A 80 9.42 -10.89 12.67
CA VAL A 80 8.76 -11.86 13.55
C VAL A 80 7.29 -12.01 13.14
N TYR A 81 6.62 -10.90 12.85
CA TYR A 81 5.29 -10.93 12.24
C TYR A 81 5.30 -11.69 10.90
N ALA A 82 6.32 -11.48 10.07
CA ALA A 82 6.46 -12.18 8.80
C ALA A 82 6.71 -13.69 8.98
N SER A 83 7.47 -14.12 9.98
CA SER A 83 7.70 -15.55 10.26
C SER A 83 6.47 -16.25 10.85
N ASP A 84 5.70 -15.55 11.70
CA ASP A 84 4.48 -16.10 12.29
C ASP A 84 3.42 -16.38 11.20
N TYR A 85 3.47 -15.62 10.11
CA TYR A 85 2.58 -15.71 8.95
C TYR A 85 2.67 -17.00 8.13
N ASP A 86 3.86 -17.60 8.10
CA ASP A 86 4.13 -18.86 7.40
C ASP A 86 3.89 -20.10 8.29
N SER A 87 3.71 -19.89 9.59
CA SER A 87 3.41 -20.95 10.55
C SER A 87 1.90 -21.17 10.63
N GLU A 88 1.44 -22.43 10.78
CA GLU A 88 0.02 -22.72 11.08
C GLU A 88 -0.40 -22.29 12.50
N ALA A 89 0.28 -21.30 13.09
CA ALA A 89 0.11 -20.88 14.47
C ALA A 89 -1.34 -20.44 14.74
N THR A 90 -1.90 -21.07 15.76
CA THR A 90 -3.32 -21.11 16.04
C THR A 90 -3.83 -19.83 16.72
N ILE A 91 -2.96 -18.93 17.19
CA ILE A 91 -3.30 -17.68 17.90
C ILE A 91 -2.25 -16.59 17.63
N PHE A 92 -2.66 -15.49 17.02
CA PHE A 92 -1.90 -14.24 16.87
C PHE A 92 -2.12 -13.37 18.11
N PRO A 93 -1.07 -13.01 18.88
CA PRO A 93 -1.22 -12.16 20.06
C PRO A 93 -1.69 -10.74 19.68
N ASP A 94 -2.58 -10.13 20.47
CA ASP A 94 -3.06 -8.76 20.26
C ASP A 94 -1.91 -7.74 20.17
N GLU A 95 -0.83 -7.99 20.91
CA GLU A 95 0.41 -7.20 20.93
C GLU A 95 1.08 -7.11 19.55
N ARG A 96 0.84 -8.09 18.68
CA ARG A 96 1.41 -8.14 17.33
C ARG A 96 0.60 -7.35 16.31
N LEU A 97 -0.59 -6.86 16.65
CA LEU A 97 -1.39 -6.03 15.74
C LEU A 97 -0.65 -4.77 15.29
N GLN A 98 0.18 -4.20 16.16
CA GLN A 98 0.95 -3.00 15.83
C GLN A 98 1.84 -3.19 14.60
N GLY A 99 2.36 -4.41 14.36
CA GLY A 99 3.17 -4.75 13.18
C GLY A 99 2.45 -4.63 11.83
N ARG A 100 1.19 -4.21 11.82
CA ARG A 100 0.38 -3.93 10.62
C ARG A 100 0.05 -2.47 10.40
N THR A 101 0.42 -1.63 11.35
CA THR A 101 -0.08 -0.27 11.46
C THR A 101 1.03 0.73 11.16
N ALA A 102 0.65 1.92 10.69
CA ALA A 102 1.56 3.05 10.63
C ALA A 102 2.10 3.40 12.01
N TYR A 103 1.35 3.19 13.09
CA TYR A 103 1.84 3.36 14.46
C TYR A 103 3.01 2.41 14.79
N GLY A 104 2.88 1.12 14.49
CA GLY A 104 3.97 0.16 14.73
C GLY A 104 5.22 0.50 13.92
N LEU A 105 5.02 1.00 12.70
CA LEU A 105 6.10 1.53 11.87
C LEU A 105 6.71 2.78 12.53
N LEU A 106 5.96 3.87 12.66
CA LEU A 106 6.50 5.21 12.92
C LEU A 106 6.71 5.55 14.40
N CYS A 107 6.03 4.87 15.32
CA CYS A 107 6.01 5.21 16.75
C CYS A 107 6.69 4.17 17.64
N THR A 108 7.10 3.02 17.08
CA THR A 108 7.66 1.92 17.88
C THR A 108 8.91 1.33 17.26
N ASN A 109 9.67 0.58 18.06
CA ASN A 109 10.82 -0.18 17.56
C ASN A 109 10.44 -1.55 16.97
N THR A 110 9.15 -1.93 16.95
CA THR A 110 8.71 -3.23 16.43
C THR A 110 8.74 -3.27 14.90
N GLY A 111 8.51 -2.12 14.26
CA GLY A 111 8.38 -2.05 12.82
C GLY A 111 7.00 -2.46 12.32
N ALA A 112 6.88 -2.64 11.01
CA ALA A 112 5.66 -3.11 10.39
C ALA A 112 5.91 -3.97 9.16
N THR A 113 4.85 -4.61 8.68
CA THR A 113 4.78 -5.30 7.39
C THR A 113 4.13 -4.41 6.33
N CYS A 114 3.93 -4.95 5.12
CA CYS A 114 3.36 -4.24 3.97
C CYS A 114 2.12 -3.39 4.29
N THR A 115 1.24 -3.85 5.18
CA THR A 115 0.06 -3.09 5.59
C THR A 115 0.42 -1.78 6.31
N GLY A 116 1.41 -1.78 7.20
CA GLY A 116 1.81 -0.57 7.93
C GLY A 116 2.54 0.43 7.04
N PHE A 117 3.34 -0.06 6.09
CA PHE A 117 3.94 0.78 5.05
C PHE A 117 2.89 1.41 4.13
N CYS A 118 1.88 0.63 3.74
CA CYS A 118 0.76 1.11 2.94
C CYS A 118 -0.08 2.16 3.69
N GLU A 119 -0.40 1.90 4.96
CA GLU A 119 -1.13 2.84 5.82
C GLU A 119 -0.36 4.15 5.99
N ALA A 120 0.92 4.08 6.34
CA ALA A 120 1.78 5.27 6.46
C ALA A 120 1.87 6.05 5.13
N SER A 121 1.94 5.34 4.01
CA SER A 121 1.94 5.98 2.68
C SER A 121 0.63 6.73 2.43
N CYS A 122 -0.53 6.10 2.67
CA CYS A 122 -1.84 6.74 2.48
C CYS A 122 -2.00 7.98 3.38
N LEU A 123 -1.55 7.90 4.64
CA LEU A 123 -1.59 9.00 5.60
C LEU A 123 -0.75 10.19 5.14
N LEU A 124 0.52 9.96 4.81
CA LEU A 124 1.44 11.02 4.37
C LEU A 124 0.98 11.66 3.06
N LEU A 125 0.54 10.86 2.09
CA LEU A 125 0.03 11.36 0.81
C LEU A 125 -1.24 12.20 0.99
N THR A 126 -2.18 11.73 1.81
CA THR A 126 -3.43 12.47 2.09
C THR A 126 -3.15 13.80 2.78
N LEU A 127 -2.21 13.83 3.74
CA LEU A 127 -1.79 15.06 4.40
C LEU A 127 -1.13 16.05 3.44
N LYS A 128 -0.45 15.56 2.39
CA LYS A 128 0.10 16.39 1.31
C LYS A 128 -0.92 16.72 0.20
N GLY A 129 -2.19 16.39 0.39
CA GLY A 129 -3.29 16.76 -0.52
C GLY A 129 -3.50 15.81 -1.70
N TYR A 130 -2.98 14.59 -1.65
CA TYR A 130 -3.16 13.60 -2.71
C TYR A 130 -4.33 12.66 -2.42
N GLN A 131 -4.99 12.19 -3.49
CA GLN A 131 -5.95 11.10 -3.41
C GLN A 131 -5.20 9.78 -3.38
N ALA A 132 -4.97 9.24 -2.18
CA ALA A 132 -4.26 7.98 -1.98
C ALA A 132 -5.13 6.96 -1.26
N ALA A 133 -5.11 5.70 -1.70
CA ALA A 133 -5.89 4.62 -1.13
C ALA A 133 -5.15 3.27 -1.17
N PRO A 134 -5.44 2.34 -0.24
CA PRO A 134 -4.78 1.04 -0.23
C PRO A 134 -5.27 0.15 -1.37
N LEU A 135 -4.33 -0.50 -2.02
CA LEU A 135 -4.59 -1.60 -2.95
C LEU A 135 -4.01 -2.88 -2.37
N LEU A 136 -4.59 -4.00 -2.78
CA LEU A 136 -4.11 -5.34 -2.48
C LEU A 136 -3.53 -5.93 -3.76
N CYS A 137 -2.38 -6.59 -3.66
CA CYS A 137 -1.77 -7.24 -4.80
C CYS A 137 -1.15 -8.60 -4.47
N LYS A 138 -1.00 -9.41 -5.52
CA LYS A 138 -0.27 -10.67 -5.47
C LYS A 138 1.13 -10.49 -6.02
N LEU A 139 2.10 -10.81 -5.17
CA LEU A 139 3.51 -10.78 -5.51
C LEU A 139 3.88 -11.94 -6.45
N LEU A 140 4.95 -11.76 -7.21
CA LEU A 140 5.47 -12.75 -8.15
C LEU A 140 6.04 -14.03 -7.51
N LYS A 141 6.06 -14.11 -6.17
CA LYS A 141 6.56 -15.28 -5.44
C LYS A 141 5.46 -16.35 -5.34
N PRO A 142 5.63 -17.55 -5.93
CA PRO A 142 4.58 -18.58 -5.95
C PRO A 142 4.17 -19.09 -4.56
N THR A 143 5.07 -18.99 -3.59
CA THR A 143 4.87 -19.48 -2.22
C THR A 143 4.08 -18.52 -1.34
N GLN A 144 4.02 -17.22 -1.68
CA GLN A 144 3.36 -16.23 -0.86
C GLN A 144 1.85 -16.22 -1.15
N ARG A 145 1.06 -16.70 -0.20
CA ARG A 145 -0.40 -16.86 -0.34
C ARG A 145 -1.20 -15.66 0.14
N VAL A 146 -0.53 -14.63 0.64
CA VAL A 146 -1.11 -13.54 1.41
C VAL A 146 -1.20 -12.29 0.55
N CYS A 147 -2.24 -11.48 0.76
CA CYS A 147 -2.33 -10.17 0.14
C CYS A 147 -1.16 -9.27 0.56
N HIS A 148 -0.45 -8.73 -0.42
CA HIS A 148 0.50 -7.64 -0.20
C HIS A 148 -0.22 -6.31 -0.35
N TYR A 149 0.10 -5.34 0.50
CA TYR A 149 -0.55 -4.03 0.53
C TYR A 149 0.37 -2.98 -0.08
N VAL A 150 -0.18 -2.15 -0.94
CA VAL A 150 0.50 -1.00 -1.56
C VAL A 150 -0.44 0.19 -1.56
N ALA A 151 0.07 1.41 -1.63
CA ALA A 151 -0.78 2.59 -1.76
C ALA A 151 -0.87 3.00 -3.23
N GLY A 152 -2.08 3.05 -3.79
CA GLY A 152 -2.31 3.70 -5.08
C GLY A 152 -2.56 5.18 -4.86
N VAL A 153 -1.96 6.04 -5.67
CA VAL A 153 -2.13 7.50 -5.57
C VAL A 153 -2.41 8.10 -6.93
N ILE A 154 -3.38 9.01 -6.96
CA ILE A 154 -3.70 9.83 -8.13
C ILE A 154 -3.07 11.20 -7.90
N ASP A 155 -2.17 11.60 -8.80
CA ASP A 155 -1.59 12.94 -8.77
C ASP A 155 -2.51 13.98 -9.40
N GLN A 156 -2.06 15.24 -9.41
CA GLN A 156 -2.85 16.38 -9.89
C GLN A 156 -3.15 16.29 -11.40
N ASP A 157 -2.34 15.57 -12.16
CA ASP A 157 -2.53 15.33 -13.59
C ASP A 157 -3.40 14.09 -13.88
N GLY A 158 -3.91 13.46 -12.82
CA GLY A 158 -4.74 12.27 -12.89
C GLY A 158 -3.98 11.00 -13.27
N GLN A 159 -2.64 11.01 -13.18
CA GLN A 159 -1.79 9.82 -13.35
C GLN A 159 -1.78 9.00 -12.06
N VAL A 160 -1.69 7.68 -12.20
CA VAL A 160 -1.59 6.79 -11.04
C VAL A 160 -0.15 6.40 -10.82
N GLN A 161 0.26 6.47 -9.56
CA GLN A 161 1.48 5.83 -9.08
C GLN A 161 1.11 4.78 -8.04
N VAL A 162 1.85 3.68 -8.02
CA VAL A 162 1.75 2.68 -6.96
C VAL A 162 2.97 2.86 -6.06
N ILE A 163 2.72 3.09 -4.78
CA ILE A 163 3.72 3.29 -3.75
C ILE A 163 3.88 1.99 -2.97
N ASP A 164 5.08 1.41 -3.06
CA ASP A 164 5.47 0.19 -2.37
C ASP A 164 6.87 0.33 -1.79
N ALA A 165 6.93 0.99 -0.63
CA ALA A 165 8.18 1.23 0.08
C ALA A 165 8.86 -0.06 0.57
N GLU A 166 8.08 -1.11 0.87
CA GLU A 166 8.62 -2.42 1.29
C GLU A 166 9.32 -3.12 0.11
N ARG A 167 8.71 -3.11 -1.08
CA ARG A 167 9.32 -3.72 -2.27
C ARG A 167 10.37 -2.87 -2.94
N LEU A 168 10.34 -1.54 -2.83
CA LEU A 168 11.40 -0.69 -3.36
C LEU A 168 12.77 -1.18 -2.87
N ARG A 169 12.91 -1.41 -1.55
CA ARG A 169 14.14 -1.97 -0.97
C ARG A 169 14.55 -3.30 -1.59
N SER A 170 13.60 -4.21 -1.77
CA SER A 170 13.83 -5.52 -2.39
C SER A 170 14.30 -5.40 -3.85
N CYS A 171 13.84 -4.38 -4.58
CA CYS A 171 14.20 -4.15 -5.98
C CYS A 171 15.58 -3.49 -6.13
N MET A 172 16.02 -2.75 -5.11
CA MET A 172 17.32 -2.08 -5.04
C MET A 172 18.46 -3.00 -4.56
N GLU A 173 18.18 -4.25 -4.17
CA GLU A 173 19.22 -5.23 -3.83
C GLU A 173 20.15 -5.44 -5.04
N PRO A 174 21.48 -5.37 -4.87
CA PRO A 174 22.44 -5.45 -5.97
C PRO A 174 22.30 -6.71 -6.84
N GLU A 175 21.83 -7.82 -6.26
CA GLU A 175 21.67 -9.07 -7.01
C GLU A 175 20.40 -9.10 -7.89
N LYS A 176 19.48 -8.16 -7.72
CA LYS A 176 18.23 -8.08 -8.48
C LYS A 176 18.25 -6.95 -9.51
N ASP A 177 18.57 -5.73 -9.09
CA ASP A 177 18.50 -4.51 -9.91
C ASP A 177 17.21 -4.43 -10.76
N TRP A 178 16.06 -4.54 -10.08
CA TRP A 178 14.75 -4.56 -10.73
C TRP A 178 14.14 -3.17 -10.84
N SER A 179 13.49 -2.93 -11.97
CA SER A 179 12.56 -1.83 -12.20
C SER A 179 11.30 -2.07 -11.38
N LEU A 180 11.07 -1.21 -10.40
CA LEU A 180 9.84 -1.23 -9.60
C LEU A 180 8.60 -1.06 -10.49
N LEU A 181 8.68 -0.24 -11.54
CA LEU A 181 7.56 -0.04 -12.47
C LEU A 181 7.23 -1.31 -13.25
N ALA A 182 8.24 -2.01 -13.79
CA ALA A 182 8.04 -3.28 -14.47
C ALA A 182 7.52 -4.35 -13.51
N TYR A 183 8.02 -4.36 -12.27
CA TYR A 183 7.56 -5.24 -11.22
C TYR A 183 6.07 -5.02 -10.93
N GLN A 184 5.67 -3.78 -10.70
CA GLN A 184 4.28 -3.37 -10.45
C GLN A 184 3.36 -3.76 -11.61
N CYS A 185 3.77 -3.51 -12.86
CA CYS A 185 3.00 -3.93 -14.03
C CYS A 185 2.85 -5.44 -14.18
N SER A 186 3.71 -6.22 -13.51
CA SER A 186 3.64 -7.68 -13.50
C SER A 186 2.72 -8.24 -12.40
N LEU A 187 2.19 -7.40 -11.50
CA LEU A 187 1.34 -7.84 -10.40
C LEU A 187 -0.13 -7.95 -10.82
N ARG A 188 -0.92 -8.58 -9.95
CA ARG A 188 -2.39 -8.56 -9.99
C ARG A 188 -2.89 -7.73 -8.83
N TYR A 189 -3.81 -6.81 -9.11
CA TYR A 189 -4.36 -5.85 -8.16
C TYR A 189 -5.84 -6.09 -7.89
N THR A 190 -6.25 -5.76 -6.68
CA THR A 190 -7.64 -5.74 -6.22
C THR A 190 -7.75 -4.72 -5.08
N ILE A 191 -8.96 -4.52 -4.55
CA ILE A 191 -9.23 -3.65 -3.40
C ILE A 191 -9.89 -4.45 -2.30
N SER A 192 -9.76 -4.01 -1.05
CA SER A 192 -10.54 -4.61 0.05
C SER A 192 -12.03 -4.33 -0.15
N ASN A 193 -12.88 -5.22 0.34
CA ASN A 193 -14.32 -5.03 0.42
C ASN A 193 -14.80 -5.37 1.84
N GLU A 194 -16.12 -5.33 2.07
CA GLU A 194 -16.68 -5.59 3.39
C GLU A 194 -16.35 -6.99 3.95
N PHE A 195 -16.11 -7.98 3.08
CA PHE A 195 -15.73 -9.33 3.50
C PHE A 195 -14.26 -9.38 3.92
N PHE A 196 -13.40 -8.64 3.21
CA PHE A 196 -11.96 -8.58 3.51
C PHE A 196 -11.68 -8.15 4.96
N ALA A 197 -12.39 -7.13 5.45
CA ALA A 197 -12.21 -6.61 6.81
C ALA A 197 -12.75 -7.56 7.90
N LYS A 198 -13.76 -8.37 7.58
CA LYS A 198 -14.38 -9.33 8.50
C LYS A 198 -13.61 -10.65 8.57
N GLU A 199 -12.82 -10.95 7.55
CA GLU A 199 -12.12 -12.21 7.45
C GLU A 199 -10.76 -12.20 8.11
N LYS A 200 -10.37 -13.40 8.55
CA LYS A 200 -9.12 -13.59 9.25
C LYS A 200 -8.17 -14.49 8.45
N ILE A 201 -6.89 -14.12 8.46
CA ILE A 201 -5.77 -14.96 8.08
C ILE A 201 -5.59 -15.90 9.27
N GLY A 202 -5.94 -17.17 9.07
CA GLY A 202 -6.05 -18.12 10.16
C GLY A 202 -7.11 -17.71 11.19
N LYS A 203 -6.88 -17.95 12.48
CA LYS A 203 -7.87 -17.66 13.54
C LYS A 203 -7.84 -16.21 14.05
N THR A 204 -6.88 -15.39 13.65
CA THR A 204 -6.45 -14.25 14.51
C THR A 204 -5.85 -13.02 13.82
N GLY A 205 -5.58 -12.98 12.51
CA GLY A 205 -5.09 -11.75 11.83
C GLY A 205 -6.08 -11.23 10.78
N ILE A 206 -6.23 -9.94 10.56
CA ILE A 206 -7.23 -9.35 9.64
C ILE A 206 -6.87 -9.53 8.15
N GLY A 207 -7.77 -10.06 7.33
CA GLY A 207 -7.63 -10.23 5.89
C GLY A 207 -7.75 -11.70 5.43
N PRO A 208 -8.04 -11.97 4.16
CA PRO A 208 -7.92 -13.29 3.54
C PRO A 208 -6.55 -13.54 2.91
N ARG A 209 -6.27 -14.82 2.60
CA ARG A 209 -5.25 -15.18 1.60
C ARG A 209 -5.68 -14.64 0.23
N PHE A 210 -4.73 -14.16 -0.58
CA PHE A 210 -5.06 -13.48 -1.84
C PHE A 210 -5.80 -14.37 -2.82
N PHE A 211 -5.41 -15.64 -2.93
CA PHE A 211 -6.08 -16.60 -3.83
C PHE A 211 -7.55 -16.79 -3.45
N ASP A 212 -7.79 -17.09 -2.17
CA ASP A 212 -9.14 -17.26 -1.62
C ASP A 212 -9.98 -15.99 -1.76
N TYR A 213 -9.33 -14.82 -1.81
CA TYR A 213 -9.99 -13.54 -2.00
C TYR A 213 -10.32 -13.25 -3.46
N ILE A 214 -9.39 -13.52 -4.38
CA ILE A 214 -9.53 -13.13 -5.78
C ILE A 214 -10.43 -14.08 -6.58
N ASP A 215 -10.60 -15.30 -6.10
CA ASP A 215 -11.50 -16.28 -6.71
C ASP A 215 -12.97 -16.01 -6.37
N ARG A 216 -13.26 -14.94 -5.61
CA ARG A 216 -14.62 -14.56 -5.23
C ARG A 216 -15.31 -13.77 -6.34
N PRO A 217 -16.61 -14.03 -6.58
CA PRO A 217 -17.38 -13.30 -7.58
C PRO A 217 -17.38 -11.77 -7.39
N GLU A 218 -17.28 -11.30 -6.16
CA GLU A 218 -17.36 -9.89 -5.78
C GLU A 218 -16.01 -9.15 -5.86
N SER A 219 -14.92 -9.87 -6.11
CA SER A 219 -13.57 -9.30 -6.14
C SER A 219 -13.22 -8.83 -7.55
N ILE A 220 -12.94 -7.54 -7.70
CA ILE A 220 -12.41 -6.99 -8.95
C ILE A 220 -10.91 -7.28 -9.01
N CYS A 221 -10.48 -8.00 -10.04
CA CYS A 221 -9.07 -8.30 -10.30
C CYS A 221 -8.62 -7.61 -11.58
N ILE A 222 -7.50 -6.89 -11.53
CA ILE A 222 -6.89 -6.28 -12.70
C ILE A 222 -5.42 -6.69 -12.78
N SER A 223 -4.94 -7.02 -13.98
CA SER A 223 -3.54 -7.35 -14.22
C SER A 223 -3.01 -6.53 -15.40
N PRO A 224 -2.20 -5.48 -15.14
CA PRO A 224 -1.68 -4.62 -16.20
C PRO A 224 -0.90 -5.38 -17.28
N ILE A 225 -0.30 -6.53 -16.92
CA ILE A 225 0.42 -7.40 -17.86
C ILE A 225 -0.46 -7.86 -19.04
N GLU A 226 -1.77 -8.05 -18.83
CA GLU A 226 -2.70 -8.50 -19.88
C GLU A 226 -2.85 -7.44 -20.99
N ARG A 227 -2.94 -6.17 -20.61
CA ARG A 227 -2.91 -5.05 -21.57
C ARG A 227 -1.57 -4.96 -22.27
N ILE A 228 -0.47 -5.10 -21.52
CA ILE A 228 0.87 -5.01 -22.09
C ILE A 228 1.12 -6.09 -23.13
N GLN A 229 0.72 -7.34 -22.86
CA GLN A 229 0.83 -8.43 -23.83
C GLN A 229 0.06 -8.15 -25.13
N LYS A 230 -1.07 -7.44 -25.02
CA LYS A 230 -1.94 -7.11 -26.15
C LYS A 230 -1.45 -5.91 -26.95
N GLU A 231 -1.07 -4.83 -26.28
CA GLU A 231 -0.75 -3.54 -26.90
C GLU A 231 0.75 -3.38 -27.21
N TYR A 232 1.61 -4.06 -26.46
CA TYR A 232 3.07 -3.99 -26.56
C TYR A 232 3.70 -5.40 -26.46
N PRO A 233 3.35 -6.33 -27.37
CA PRO A 233 3.84 -7.72 -27.31
C PRO A 233 5.38 -7.81 -27.34
N GLU A 234 6.08 -6.82 -27.89
CA GLU A 234 7.54 -6.76 -27.90
C GLU A 234 8.18 -6.46 -26.53
N TYR A 235 7.39 -6.08 -25.52
CA TYR A 235 7.89 -5.80 -24.17
C TYR A 235 7.91 -7.01 -23.25
N VAL A 236 7.28 -8.11 -23.66
CA VAL A 236 7.17 -9.36 -22.91
C VAL A 236 7.95 -10.49 -23.59
N ASP A 237 8.34 -11.50 -22.82
CA ASP A 237 8.95 -12.72 -23.35
C ASP A 237 7.92 -13.66 -23.99
N GLU A 238 8.38 -14.81 -24.50
CA GLU A 238 7.53 -15.86 -25.09
C GLU A 238 6.48 -16.43 -24.13
N ASN A 239 6.66 -16.24 -22.82
CA ASN A 239 5.74 -16.66 -21.77
C ASN A 239 4.84 -15.50 -21.30
N GLY A 240 4.89 -14.36 -21.97
CA GLY A 240 4.12 -13.16 -21.64
C GLY A 240 4.61 -12.42 -20.40
N LYS A 241 5.87 -12.60 -19.97
CA LYS A 241 6.43 -11.94 -18.77
C LYS A 241 7.25 -10.71 -19.13
N LEU A 242 7.16 -9.67 -18.30
CA LEU A 242 8.05 -8.51 -18.39
C LEU A 242 9.45 -8.87 -17.88
N ASP A 243 10.46 -8.44 -18.61
CA ASP A 243 11.81 -8.34 -18.08
C ASP A 243 11.87 -7.24 -17.02
N LEU A 244 12.25 -7.61 -15.80
CA LEU A 244 12.28 -6.70 -14.66
C LEU A 244 13.57 -5.89 -14.57
N ARG A 245 14.65 -6.24 -15.28
CA ARG A 245 15.96 -5.60 -15.10
C ARG A 245 15.91 -4.12 -15.49
N ASN A 246 16.49 -3.24 -14.67
CA ASN A 246 16.50 -1.79 -14.93
C ASN A 246 17.13 -1.44 -16.29
N GLN A 247 18.22 -2.13 -16.66
CA GLN A 247 18.89 -1.93 -17.96
C GLN A 247 17.98 -2.16 -19.19
N MET A 248 16.85 -2.86 -19.02
CA MET A 248 15.90 -3.16 -20.10
C MET A 248 14.78 -2.12 -20.21
N MET A 249 14.75 -1.10 -19.33
CA MET A 249 13.71 -0.07 -19.26
C MET A 249 14.07 1.17 -20.08
N THR A 250 13.90 1.10 -21.40
CA THR A 250 14.01 2.28 -22.27
C THR A 250 12.92 3.31 -21.94
N GLU A 251 13.15 4.59 -22.25
CA GLU A 251 12.14 5.65 -22.01
C GLU A 251 10.77 5.35 -22.64
N PRO A 252 10.67 4.87 -23.91
CA PRO A 252 9.38 4.50 -24.48
C PRO A 252 8.67 3.39 -23.70
N LYS A 253 9.43 2.37 -23.26
CA LYS A 253 8.89 1.28 -22.45
C LYS A 253 8.38 1.80 -21.11
N GLN A 254 9.16 2.63 -20.41
CA GLN A 254 8.72 3.24 -19.15
C GLN A 254 7.44 4.06 -19.32
N LYS A 255 7.35 4.86 -20.37
CA LYS A 255 6.15 5.66 -20.67
C LYS A 255 4.92 4.78 -20.90
N ALA A 256 5.06 3.73 -21.70
CA ALA A 256 3.98 2.78 -21.95
C ALA A 256 3.54 2.07 -20.65
N LEU A 257 4.49 1.58 -19.85
CA LEU A 257 4.19 0.94 -18.57
C LEU A 257 3.48 1.87 -17.59
N ARG A 258 3.91 3.14 -17.46
CA ARG A 258 3.22 4.14 -16.62
C ARG A 258 1.80 4.40 -17.08
N MET A 259 1.58 4.49 -18.39
CA MET A 259 0.26 4.70 -18.97
C MET A 259 -0.67 3.50 -18.74
N THR A 260 -0.16 2.28 -18.92
CA THR A 260 -0.88 1.04 -18.65
C THR A 260 -1.27 0.96 -17.17
N LEU A 261 -0.31 1.16 -16.27
CA LEU A 261 -0.58 1.14 -14.83
C LEU A 261 -1.62 2.20 -14.44
N THR A 262 -1.50 3.41 -14.99
CA THR A 262 -2.49 4.47 -14.82
C THR A 262 -3.87 4.05 -15.30
N THR A 263 -3.98 3.56 -16.52
CA THR A 263 -5.26 3.19 -17.11
C THR A 263 -5.94 2.07 -16.33
N ASP A 264 -5.18 1.04 -15.96
CA ASP A 264 -5.74 -0.18 -15.39
C ASP A 264 -6.01 -0.06 -13.90
N VAL A 265 -5.17 0.67 -13.14
CA VAL A 265 -5.28 0.72 -11.67
C VAL A 265 -6.11 1.91 -11.19
N LYS A 266 -6.32 2.96 -12.01
CA LYS A 266 -7.04 4.18 -11.60
C LYS A 266 -8.41 3.92 -11.00
N ASP A 267 -9.21 3.09 -11.66
CA ASP A 267 -10.57 2.79 -11.18
C ASP A 267 -10.55 2.04 -9.85
N LEU A 268 -9.53 1.21 -9.59
CA LEU A 268 -9.35 0.56 -8.29
C LEU A 268 -8.98 1.59 -7.22
N VAL A 269 -8.08 2.53 -7.51
CA VAL A 269 -7.70 3.58 -6.55
C VAL A 269 -8.91 4.44 -6.21
N LEU A 270 -9.68 4.87 -7.21
CA LEU A 270 -10.89 5.67 -6.98
C LEU A 270 -11.93 4.92 -6.16
N GLN A 271 -12.18 3.63 -6.48
CA GLN A 271 -13.12 2.81 -5.73
C GLN A 271 -12.66 2.58 -4.28
N SER A 272 -11.38 2.31 -4.06
CA SER A 272 -10.83 2.18 -2.71
C SER A 272 -10.90 3.52 -1.96
N TYR A 273 -10.56 4.63 -2.62
CA TYR A 273 -10.63 5.96 -2.01
C TYR A 273 -12.05 6.31 -1.55
N GLN A 274 -13.07 5.93 -2.30
CA GLN A 274 -14.48 6.12 -1.91
C GLN A 274 -14.86 5.35 -0.64
N GLN A 275 -14.13 4.29 -0.27
CA GLN A 275 -14.40 3.51 0.95
C GLN A 275 -14.06 4.27 2.23
N TYR A 276 -13.19 5.30 2.17
CA TYR A 276 -12.95 6.18 3.31
C TYR A 276 -14.24 6.85 3.83
N PHE A 277 -15.18 7.11 2.93
CA PHE A 277 -16.44 7.81 3.21
C PHE A 277 -17.64 6.85 3.34
N GLY A 278 -17.38 5.58 3.67
CA GLY A 278 -18.43 4.60 3.96
C GLY A 278 -19.23 4.12 2.73
N GLY A 279 -18.67 4.21 1.52
CA GLY A 279 -19.27 3.63 0.32
C GLY A 279 -20.59 4.26 -0.14
N SER A 280 -20.92 5.46 0.34
CA SER A 280 -22.09 6.23 -0.09
C SER A 280 -21.90 6.75 -1.53
N LEU A 281 -22.07 5.85 -2.51
CA LEU A 281 -22.04 6.15 -3.94
C LEU A 281 -23.17 7.09 -4.42
N GLU A 282 -24.15 7.43 -3.58
CA GLU A 282 -25.33 8.20 -4.00
C GLU A 282 -25.41 9.66 -3.53
N LYS A 283 -24.58 10.13 -2.57
CA LYS A 283 -24.74 11.51 -2.06
C LYS A 283 -23.75 12.55 -2.58
N ASP A 284 -22.57 12.15 -3.07
CA ASP A 284 -21.49 13.11 -3.39
C ASP A 284 -21.06 13.17 -4.86
N ARG A 285 -21.93 12.76 -5.79
CA ARG A 285 -21.73 13.10 -7.22
C ARG A 285 -21.84 14.61 -7.52
N ARG A 286 -22.17 15.45 -6.54
CA ARG A 286 -22.34 16.90 -6.71
C ARG A 286 -21.23 17.75 -6.10
N SER A 287 -20.24 17.16 -5.43
CA SER A 287 -19.20 17.89 -4.70
C SER A 287 -17.78 17.72 -5.28
N ILE A 288 -17.62 16.95 -6.36
CA ILE A 288 -16.32 16.74 -7.05
C ILE A 288 -16.39 17.15 -8.54
N LEU A 289 -17.06 18.28 -8.82
CA LEU A 289 -16.90 19.04 -10.07
C LEU A 289 -16.74 20.52 -9.74
#